data_AF-Q9VN06-F1
#
_entry.id   AF-Q9VN06-F1
#
_cell.length_a   1.000
_cell.length_b   1.000
_cell.length_c   1.000
_cell.angle_alpha   90.00
_cell.angle_beta   90.00
_cell.angle_gamma   90.00
#
_symmetry.space_group_name_H-M   'P 1'
#
loop_
_entity.id
_entity.type
_entity.pdbx_description
1 polymer ?
#
loop_
_entity_poly.entity_id
_entity_poly.type
_entity_poly.pdbx_seq_one_letter_code
_entity_poly.pdbx_strand_id
1 'polypeptide(L)'
;MKVQLALTSLLVISFGIALAYDGDGQPGCKTQAELDIVVFRNNWDATSYWKCETLNKPAIEIKCPSETGFMDSLKNCVNWEEWEWEKPVEPLSEADQ
;
A
#
# COMPACT_ATOMS: atom_id res chain seq x y z
N MET A 1 16.54 28.73 49.45
CA MET A 1 16.04 29.72 48.48
C MET A 1 15.23 28.97 47.43
N LYS A 2 14.13 29.57 46.97
CA LYS A 2 13.39 29.30 45.72
C LYS A 2 12.58 27.99 45.65
N VAL A 3 11.34 28.13 46.08
CA VAL A 3 10.18 27.78 45.25
C VAL A 3 10.47 28.24 43.82
N GLN A 4 10.40 27.35 42.84
CA GLN A 4 9.81 27.68 41.54
C GLN A 4 9.67 26.46 40.61
N LEU A 5 8.48 26.40 40.00
CA LEU A 5 8.10 25.63 38.82
C LEU A 5 7.77 24.15 39.02
N ALA A 6 6.69 23.94 39.76
CA ALA A 6 5.62 23.10 39.23
C ALA A 6 4.86 23.90 38.16
N LEU A 7 5.28 23.86 36.88
CA LEU A 7 4.43 24.22 35.72
C LEU A 7 5.12 23.93 34.36
N THR A 8 5.66 22.74 34.11
CA THR A 8 6.00 22.34 32.74
C THR A 8 4.86 21.53 32.16
N SER A 9 3.91 22.30 31.63
CA SER A 9 3.07 22.02 30.47
C SER A 9 3.07 20.57 30.01
N LEU A 10 1.95 19.89 30.30
CA LEU A 10 1.55 18.65 29.64
C LEU A 10 1.50 18.94 28.13
N LEU A 11 2.59 18.63 27.44
CA LEU A 11 2.71 18.73 26.00
C LEU A 11 1.84 17.59 25.46
N VAL A 12 0.57 17.87 25.23
CA VAL A 12 -0.35 16.95 24.56
C VAL A 12 0.16 16.86 23.13
N ILE A 13 1.05 15.90 22.87
CA ILE A 13 1.47 15.58 21.53
C ILE A 13 0.25 14.95 20.88
N SER A 14 -0.52 15.75 20.15
CA SER A 14 -1.52 15.25 19.22
C SER A 14 -0.76 14.54 18.09
N PHE A 15 -0.31 13.32 18.34
CA PHE A 15 0.09 12.42 17.27
C PHE A 15 -1.17 12.18 16.45
N GLY A 16 -1.30 12.91 15.34
CA GLY A 16 -2.22 12.56 14.29
C GLY A 16 -1.82 11.17 13.80
N ILE A 17 -2.48 10.15 14.32
CA ILE A 17 -2.26 8.76 13.93
C ILE A 17 -2.85 8.65 12.53
N ALA A 18 -2.07 8.97 11.51
CA ALA A 18 -2.41 8.62 10.14
C ALA A 18 -2.32 7.10 10.07
N LEU A 19 -3.45 6.41 10.30
CA LEU A 19 -3.55 4.97 10.16
C LEU A 19 -3.11 4.63 8.73
N ALA A 20 -2.00 3.91 8.62
CA ALA A 20 -1.59 3.35 7.34
C ALA A 20 -2.58 2.25 6.97
N TYR A 21 -2.85 2.10 5.67
CA TYR A 21 -3.60 0.97 5.17
C TYR A 21 -2.80 -0.33 5.41
N ASP A 22 -3.46 -1.38 5.88
CA ASP A 22 -2.84 -2.64 6.33
C ASP A 22 -3.28 -3.88 5.52
N GLY A 23 -4.13 -3.69 4.51
CA GLY A 23 -4.56 -4.79 3.63
C GLY A 23 -3.49 -5.17 2.60
N ASP A 24 -3.63 -6.37 2.02
CA ASP A 24 -2.74 -6.90 0.97
C ASP A 24 -2.80 -6.13 -0.35
N GLY A 25 -3.79 -5.26 -0.50
CA GLY A 25 -4.00 -4.43 -1.68
C GLY A 25 -4.69 -5.15 -2.83
N GLN A 26 -5.28 -6.34 -2.62
CA GLN A 26 -5.98 -7.08 -3.66
C GLN A 26 -7.31 -6.37 -4.02
N PRO A 27 -7.43 -5.81 -5.23
CA PRO A 27 -8.68 -5.18 -5.63
C PRO A 27 -9.76 -6.21 -5.97
N GLY A 28 -11.02 -5.82 -5.75
CA GLY A 28 -12.19 -6.57 -6.22
C GLY A 28 -12.49 -6.38 -7.71
N CYS A 29 -11.82 -5.42 -8.37
CA CYS A 29 -12.01 -5.05 -9.78
C CYS A 29 -13.48 -4.73 -10.11
N LYS A 30 -14.15 -3.97 -9.24
CA LYS A 30 -15.60 -3.67 -9.30
C LYS A 30 -15.92 -2.44 -10.15
N THR A 31 -14.91 -1.71 -10.60
CA THR A 31 -15.07 -0.47 -11.39
C THR A 31 -14.29 -0.53 -12.71
N GLN A 32 -14.75 0.24 -13.71
CA GLN A 32 -13.99 0.42 -14.96
C GLN A 32 -12.62 1.06 -14.71
N ALA A 33 -12.53 1.97 -13.73
CA ALA A 33 -11.27 2.61 -13.36
C ALA A 33 -10.22 1.58 -12.90
N GLU A 34 -10.62 0.52 -12.19
CA GLU A 34 -9.68 -0.54 -11.79
C GLU A 34 -9.20 -1.38 -12.99
N LEU A 35 -10.08 -1.61 -13.98
CA LEU A 35 -9.71 -2.25 -15.23
C LEU A 35 -8.84 -1.35 -16.12
N ASP A 36 -8.92 -0.03 -15.96
CA ASP A 36 -8.06 0.92 -16.68
C ASP A 36 -6.67 1.04 -15.99
N ILE A 37 -6.61 0.94 -14.66
CA ILE A 37 -5.36 0.85 -13.89
C ILE A 37 -4.66 -0.49 -14.16
N VAL A 38 -5.43 -1.58 -14.27
CA VAL A 38 -5.02 -2.98 -14.52
C VAL A 38 -4.18 -3.59 -13.40
N VAL A 39 -3.13 -2.91 -12.94
CA VAL A 39 -2.09 -3.44 -12.07
C VAL A 39 -2.03 -2.69 -10.74
N PHE A 40 -2.00 -3.46 -9.66
CA PHE A 40 -1.97 -2.97 -8.29
C PHE A 40 -0.87 -3.68 -7.51
N ARG A 41 -0.21 -2.96 -6.62
CA ARG A 41 0.81 -3.53 -5.75
C ARG A 41 0.22 -4.59 -4.80
N ASN A 42 0.93 -5.70 -4.66
CA ASN A 42 0.77 -6.57 -3.50
C ASN A 42 1.53 -5.98 -2.32
N ASN A 43 0.80 -5.61 -1.26
CA ASN A 43 1.38 -4.91 -0.11
C ASN A 43 2.17 -5.84 0.83
N TRP A 44 1.96 -7.16 0.73
CA TRP A 44 2.60 -8.15 1.60
C TRP A 44 3.74 -8.90 0.89
N ASP A 45 3.69 -9.01 -0.43
CA ASP A 45 4.72 -9.67 -1.25
C ASP A 45 5.23 -8.75 -2.35
N ALA A 46 6.41 -8.16 -2.15
CA ALA A 46 7.05 -7.32 -3.17
C ALA A 46 7.46 -8.09 -4.44
N THR A 47 7.49 -9.43 -4.42
CA THR A 47 7.80 -10.26 -5.60
C THR A 47 6.59 -10.52 -6.49
N SER A 48 5.44 -9.97 -6.15
CA SER A 48 4.22 -10.12 -6.92
C SER A 48 3.39 -8.83 -6.99
N TYR A 49 2.39 -8.86 -7.84
CA TYR A 49 1.40 -7.80 -7.98
C TYR A 49 0.04 -8.40 -8.29
N TRP A 50 -1.00 -7.60 -8.06
CA TRP A 50 -2.37 -7.93 -8.40
C TRP A 50 -2.73 -7.40 -9.78
N LYS A 51 -3.43 -8.21 -10.58
CA LYS A 51 -3.90 -7.84 -11.90
C LYS A 51 -5.41 -8.02 -12.04
N CYS A 52 -6.10 -6.92 -12.35
CA CYS A 52 -7.50 -6.93 -12.73
C CYS A 52 -7.65 -7.33 -14.20
N GLU A 53 -8.34 -8.45 -14.46
CA GLU A 53 -8.59 -8.93 -15.82
C GLU A 53 -10.07 -8.91 -16.21
N THR A 54 -10.98 -8.96 -15.24
CA THR A 54 -12.42 -9.07 -15.49
C THR A 54 -13.20 -8.29 -14.44
N LEU A 55 -14.22 -7.55 -14.88
CA LEU A 55 -15.09 -6.79 -13.98
C LEU A 55 -15.79 -7.71 -12.97
N ASN A 56 -15.83 -7.29 -11.70
CA ASN A 56 -16.42 -8.02 -10.58
C ASN A 56 -15.77 -9.39 -10.32
N LYS A 57 -14.48 -9.53 -10.64
CA LYS A 57 -13.66 -10.67 -10.24
C LYS A 57 -12.44 -10.15 -9.47
N PRO A 58 -12.10 -10.74 -8.31
CA PRO A 58 -10.87 -10.39 -7.61
C PRO A 58 -9.67 -10.43 -8.55
N ALA A 59 -8.74 -9.50 -8.38
CA ALA A 59 -7.52 -9.52 -9.14
C ALA A 59 -6.72 -10.80 -8.88
N ILE A 60 -6.05 -11.29 -9.92
CA ILE A 60 -5.18 -12.46 -9.82
C ILE A 60 -3.76 -12.03 -9.42
N GLU A 61 -3.06 -12.87 -8.66
CA GLU A 61 -1.67 -12.64 -8.31
C GLU A 61 -0.76 -13.02 -9.49
N ILE A 62 0.15 -12.12 -9.86
CA ILE A 62 1.18 -12.36 -10.88
C ILE A 62 2.55 -12.19 -10.24
N LYS A 63 3.42 -13.19 -10.42
CA LYS A 63 4.82 -13.12 -9.96
C LYS A 63 5.66 -12.26 -10.89
N CYS A 64 6.51 -11.42 -10.30
CA CYS A 64 7.60 -10.76 -10.99
C CYS A 64 8.67 -11.78 -11.45
N PRO A 65 9.49 -11.44 -12.45
CA PRO A 65 10.69 -12.20 -12.77
C PRO A 65 11.61 -12.37 -11.55
N SER A 66 12.46 -13.40 -11.56
CA SER A 66 13.47 -13.60 -10.52
C SER A 66 14.37 -12.38 -10.36
N GLU A 67 14.84 -12.11 -9.15
CA GLU A 67 15.69 -10.96 -8.80
C GLU A 67 15.06 -9.57 -9.09
N THR A 68 13.73 -9.50 -9.10
CA THR A 68 12.99 -8.23 -9.26
C THR A 68 11.88 -8.09 -8.22
N GLY A 69 11.51 -6.84 -7.93
CA GLY A 69 10.39 -6.48 -7.07
C GLY A 69 9.46 -5.50 -7.78
N PHE A 70 8.15 -5.57 -7.49
CA PHE A 70 7.16 -4.66 -8.05
C PHE A 70 7.23 -3.27 -7.39
N MET A 71 7.24 -2.23 -8.23
CA MET A 71 7.07 -0.83 -7.82
C MET A 71 5.76 -0.27 -8.36
N ASP A 72 4.91 0.23 -7.48
CA ASP A 72 3.59 0.75 -7.81
C ASP A 72 3.66 2.06 -8.59
N SER A 73 4.61 2.94 -8.25
CA SER A 73 4.84 4.20 -8.96
C SER A 73 5.20 4.01 -10.43
N LEU A 74 5.86 2.89 -10.77
CA LEU A 74 6.28 2.55 -12.12
C LEU A 74 5.35 1.54 -12.80
N LYS A 75 4.43 0.94 -12.04
CA LYS A 75 3.57 -0.17 -12.47
C LYS A 75 4.35 -1.29 -13.14
N ASN A 76 5.53 -1.62 -12.61
CA ASN A 76 6.44 -2.57 -13.21
C ASN A 76 7.31 -3.28 -12.16
N CYS A 77 7.82 -4.46 -12.53
CA CYS A 77 8.86 -5.14 -11.76
C CYS A 77 10.23 -4.56 -12.14
N VAL A 78 11.00 -4.12 -11.15
CA VAL A 78 12.35 -3.55 -11.31
C VAL A 78 13.39 -4.40 -10.60
N ASN A 79 14.66 -4.23 -10.94
CA ASN A 79 15.74 -4.90 -10.23
C ASN A 79 15.80 -4.46 -8.75
N TRP A 80 16.22 -5.35 -7.85
CA TRP A 80 16.36 -5.01 -6.42
C TRP A 80 17.31 -3.84 -6.13
N GLU A 81 18.26 -3.54 -7.01
CA GLU A 81 19.13 -2.35 -6.90
C GLU A 81 18.35 -1.04 -7.10
N GLU A 82 17.24 -1.07 -7.83
CA GLU A 82 16.38 0.08 -8.14
C GLU A 82 15.10 0.11 -7.29
N TRP A 83 14.73 -1.03 -6.69
CA TRP A 83 13.50 -1.17 -5.94
C TRP A 83 13.50 -0.31 -4.69
N GLU A 84 12.42 0.42 -4.48
CA GLU A 84 12.18 1.20 -3.26
C GLU A 84 10.88 0.77 -2.59
N TRP A 85 10.87 0.75 -1.26
CA TRP A 85 9.64 0.57 -0.52
C TRP A 85 8.74 1.80 -0.69
N GLU A 86 7.48 1.56 -1.06
CA GLU A 86 6.46 2.59 -1.16
C GLU A 86 5.32 2.27 -0.18
N LYS A 87 4.67 3.33 0.30
CA LYS A 87 3.59 3.19 1.27
C LYS A 87 2.38 2.49 0.63
N PRO A 88 1.83 1.44 1.27
CA PRO A 88 0.57 0.82 0.85
C PRO A 88 -0.54 1.85 0.64
N VAL A 89 -1.28 1.67 -0.46
CA VAL A 89 -2.47 2.44 -0.80
C VAL A 89 -3.64 1.47 -0.90
N GLU A 90 -4.78 1.86 -0.35
CA GLU A 90 -6.03 1.11 -0.45
C GLU A 90 -6.51 1.07 -1.91
N PRO A 91 -6.88 -0.09 -2.45
CA PRO A 91 -7.49 -0.17 -3.78
C PRO A 91 -8.86 0.52 -3.80
N LEU A 92 -9.38 0.84 -4.99
CA LEU A 92 -10.71 1.47 -5.10
C LEU A 92 -11.84 0.58 -4.59
N SER A 93 -11.64 -0.74 -4.63
CA SER A 93 -12.50 -1.72 -4.00
C SER A 93 -11.70 -2.92 -3.54
N GLU A 94 -12.03 -3.52 -2.40
CA GLU A 94 -11.38 -4.75 -1.92
C GLU A 94 -12.04 -6.00 -2.51
N ALA A 95 -11.25 -7.07 -2.63
CA ALA A 95 -11.75 -8.41 -2.92
C ALA A 95 -12.67 -8.89 -1.80
N ASP A 96 -13.79 -9.54 -2.18
CA ASP A 96 -14.68 -10.14 -1.20
C ASP A 96 -14.00 -11.39 -0.61
N GLN A 97 -13.88 -11.46 0.71
CA GLN A 97 -13.27 -12.60 1.42
C GLN A 97 -14.13 -13.88 1.38
#